data_AF-A0A3D4QNA7-F1
#
_entry.id   AF-A0A3D4QNA7-F1
#
_cell.length_a   1.000
_cell.length_b   1.000
_cell.length_c   1.000
_cell.angle_alpha   90.00
_cell.angle_beta   90.00
_cell.angle_gamma   90.00
#
_symmetry.space_group_name_H-M   'P 1'
#
loop_
_entity.id
_entity.type
_entity.pdbx_description
1 polymer ?
#
loop_
_entity_poly.entity_id
_entity_poly.type
_entity_poly.pdbx_seq_one_letter_code
_entity_poly.pdbx_strand_id
1 'polypeptide(L)'
;MAKSILFVTATRIGDAVLSMGILGRLVRDNPGARVTVACGRAAAPLFDAVPGLERVIILDKKPYSLHWLGLWAECVGRWWSILVDLRNAPLTYLIPAARKFRMGRKGAGHRLERYAQVMGITDEVPTPTIWITDTHRATADRLMPKERPILAIGPTANWQGKTWPQDRFADLVARLTGDQGLLPGAAVAVFGHETERGSVQDFLNSIPEDRRIDLVGRISLLEAYACLERASLYVGNDSGLMHLAAAAGVPTLGLFGPTQDQLYGPWGGHCRVVRAVAFSDIFPQDYDWENSPSLMDTLSVNAVADAARDLWTECKEAAS
;
A
#
# COMPACT_ATOMS: atom_id res chain seq x y z
N MET A 1 8.54 -32.06 11.22
CA MET A 1 9.26 -31.28 10.19
C MET A 1 8.64 -29.89 10.08
N ALA A 2 9.43 -28.85 9.86
CA ALA A 2 8.92 -27.50 9.62
C ALA A 2 8.04 -27.48 8.37
N LYS A 3 6.85 -26.87 8.46
CA LYS A 3 5.91 -26.76 7.33
C LYS A 3 6.51 -25.87 6.24
N SER A 4 6.28 -26.24 4.97
CA SER A 4 6.64 -25.44 3.80
C SER A 4 5.42 -24.71 3.26
N ILE A 5 5.53 -23.40 3.07
CA ILE A 5 4.44 -22.53 2.59
C ILE A 5 4.86 -21.90 1.26
N LEU A 6 4.04 -22.11 0.22
CA LEU A 6 4.12 -21.37 -1.04
C LEU A 6 3.01 -20.33 -1.08
N PHE A 7 3.37 -19.05 -1.11
CA PHE A 7 2.45 -17.93 -1.15
C PHE A 7 2.57 -17.18 -2.48
N VAL A 8 1.61 -17.37 -3.38
CA VAL A 8 1.57 -16.73 -4.70
C VAL A 8 0.63 -15.52 -4.62
N THR A 9 1.19 -14.32 -4.80
CA THR A 9 0.46 -13.06 -4.58
C THR A 9 0.68 -12.05 -5.71
N ALA A 10 0.08 -10.87 -5.54
CA ALA A 10 -0.02 -9.81 -6.51
C ALA A 10 1.32 -9.25 -6.99
N THR A 11 1.26 -8.62 -8.16
CA THR A 11 2.40 -7.97 -8.79
C THR A 11 2.55 -6.50 -8.39
N ARG A 12 1.44 -5.86 -7.98
CA ARG A 12 1.38 -4.46 -7.57
C ARG A 12 1.53 -4.36 -6.06
N ILE A 13 2.18 -3.29 -5.60
CA ILE A 13 2.47 -3.01 -4.19
C ILE A 13 1.19 -3.00 -3.35
N GLY A 14 0.13 -2.31 -3.79
CA GLY A 14 -1.14 -2.21 -3.04
C GLY A 14 -1.75 -3.57 -2.72
N ASP A 15 -2.06 -4.37 -3.76
CA ASP A 15 -2.59 -5.72 -3.57
C ASP A 15 -1.62 -6.62 -2.77
N ALA A 16 -0.30 -6.43 -2.90
CA ALA A 16 0.68 -7.17 -2.12
C ALA A 16 0.60 -6.84 -0.63
N VAL A 17 0.58 -5.55 -0.25
CA VAL A 17 0.35 -5.09 1.13
C VAL A 17 -0.95 -5.67 1.66
N LEU A 18 -2.05 -5.55 0.90
CA LEU A 18 -3.35 -6.08 1.27
C LEU A 18 -3.32 -7.59 1.52
N SER A 19 -2.53 -8.34 0.75
CA SER A 19 -2.37 -9.79 0.93
C SER A 19 -1.58 -10.19 2.18
N MET A 20 -0.82 -9.27 2.77
CA MET A 20 0.04 -9.54 3.92
C MET A 20 -0.76 -9.95 5.17
N GLY A 21 -2.04 -9.60 5.27
CA GLY A 21 -2.88 -10.08 6.37
C GLY A 21 -3.04 -11.60 6.36
N ILE A 22 -3.20 -12.20 5.17
CA ILE A 22 -3.25 -13.66 5.01
C ILE A 22 -1.90 -14.29 5.31
N LEU A 23 -0.82 -13.70 4.79
CA LEU A 23 0.52 -14.21 5.09
C LEU A 23 0.85 -14.13 6.59
N GLY A 24 0.49 -13.02 7.24
CA GLY A 24 0.62 -12.82 8.69
C GLY A 24 -0.10 -13.89 9.50
N ARG A 25 -1.32 -14.24 9.09
CA ARG A 25 -2.07 -15.34 9.70
C ARG A 25 -1.39 -16.70 9.49
N LEU A 26 -0.93 -16.99 8.27
CA LEU A 26 -0.23 -18.24 7.95
C LEU A 26 1.05 -18.41 8.77
N VAL A 27 1.86 -17.35 8.91
CA VAL A 27 3.10 -17.37 9.70
C VAL A 27 2.78 -17.60 11.18
N ARG A 28 1.75 -16.93 11.71
CA ARG A 28 1.30 -17.06 13.11
C ARG A 28 0.78 -18.46 13.43
N ASP A 29 -0.05 -19.02 12.56
CA ASP A 29 -0.66 -20.35 12.74
C ASP A 29 0.34 -21.50 12.48
N ASN A 30 1.50 -21.20 11.90
CA ASN A 30 2.54 -22.18 11.59
C ASN A 30 3.93 -21.67 12.01
N PRO A 31 4.21 -21.55 13.33
CA PRO A 31 5.50 -21.09 13.82
C PRO A 31 6.66 -21.93 13.27
N GLY A 32 7.73 -21.26 12.83
CA GLY A 32 8.90 -21.90 12.24
C GLY A 32 8.69 -22.47 10.83
N ALA A 33 7.57 -22.14 10.17
CA ALA A 33 7.37 -22.51 8.78
C ALA A 33 8.38 -21.83 7.85
N ARG A 34 8.74 -22.55 6.78
CA ARG A 34 9.61 -22.09 5.70
C ARG A 34 8.73 -21.48 4.62
N VAL A 35 8.89 -20.19 4.37
CA VAL A 35 8.02 -19.39 3.51
C VAL A 35 8.72 -19.10 2.18
N THR A 36 8.07 -19.45 1.08
CA THR A 36 8.46 -19.01 -0.26
C THR A 36 7.34 -18.14 -0.82
N VAL A 37 7.69 -16.92 -1.26
CA VAL A 37 6.73 -15.98 -1.84
C VAL A 37 6.96 -15.88 -3.35
N ALA A 38 5.91 -15.94 -4.15
CA ALA A 38 5.96 -15.62 -5.57
C ALA A 38 5.16 -14.34 -5.84
N CYS A 39 5.83 -13.28 -6.28
CA CYS A 39 5.22 -11.96 -6.44
C CYS A 39 5.91 -11.16 -7.57
N GLY A 40 5.33 -10.02 -7.94
CA GLY A 40 5.95 -9.14 -8.93
C GLY A 40 7.15 -8.39 -8.34
N ARG A 41 8.08 -7.99 -9.21
CA ARG A 41 9.33 -7.30 -8.84
C ARG A 41 9.14 -6.09 -7.94
N ALA A 42 8.14 -5.25 -8.24
CA ALA A 42 7.87 -4.03 -7.48
C ALA A 42 7.44 -4.31 -6.03
N ALA A 43 6.80 -5.46 -5.76
CA ALA A 43 6.31 -5.82 -4.44
C ALA A 43 7.31 -6.68 -3.65
N ALA A 44 8.31 -7.29 -4.31
CA ALA A 44 9.25 -8.21 -3.69
C ALA A 44 9.91 -7.70 -2.40
N PRO A 45 10.37 -6.43 -2.32
CA PRO A 45 11.00 -5.93 -1.10
C PRO A 45 10.10 -5.93 0.14
N LEU A 46 8.76 -5.95 -0.01
CA LEU A 46 7.83 -6.03 1.12
C LEU A 46 7.96 -7.34 1.91
N PHE A 47 8.50 -8.39 1.28
CA PHE A 47 8.57 -9.71 1.88
C PHE A 47 9.90 -9.99 2.57
N ASP A 48 10.91 -9.14 2.41
CA ASP A 48 12.30 -9.41 2.83
C ASP A 48 12.45 -9.69 4.33
N ALA A 49 11.56 -9.12 5.15
CA ALA A 49 11.55 -9.31 6.61
C ALA A 49 10.52 -10.33 7.10
N VAL A 50 9.85 -11.08 6.21
CA VAL A 50 8.88 -12.11 6.60
C VAL A 50 9.56 -13.21 7.41
N PRO A 51 9.05 -13.57 8.60
CA PRO A 51 9.61 -14.65 9.40
C PRO A 51 9.62 -15.97 8.63
N GLY A 52 10.79 -16.61 8.60
CA GLY A 52 10.97 -17.89 7.90
C GLY A 52 11.02 -17.77 6.37
N LEU A 53 11.16 -16.56 5.80
CA LEU A 53 11.37 -16.38 4.37
C LEU A 53 12.63 -17.15 3.92
N GLU A 54 12.45 -18.14 3.05
CA GLU A 54 13.54 -18.84 2.37
C GLU A 54 13.86 -18.22 1.01
N ARG A 55 12.84 -17.77 0.29
CA ARG A 55 12.98 -17.35 -1.10
C ARG A 55 11.83 -16.46 -1.56
N VAL A 56 12.17 -15.46 -2.36
CA VAL A 56 11.22 -14.70 -3.19
C VAL A 56 11.42 -15.10 -4.66
N ILE A 57 10.36 -15.57 -5.32
CA ILE A 57 10.31 -15.88 -6.74
C ILE A 57 9.71 -14.67 -7.46
N ILE A 58 10.52 -14.02 -8.31
CA ILE A 58 10.09 -12.84 -9.05
C ILE A 58 9.29 -13.26 -10.29
N LEU A 59 8.05 -12.78 -10.37
CA LEU A 59 7.13 -13.01 -11.48
C LEU A 59 7.13 -11.81 -12.43
N ASP A 60 8.06 -11.81 -13.38
CA ASP A 60 8.05 -10.85 -14.49
C ASP A 60 7.17 -11.35 -15.64
N LYS A 61 6.37 -10.47 -16.23
CA LYS A 61 5.46 -10.83 -17.34
C LYS A 61 6.27 -11.27 -18.56
N LYS A 62 6.20 -12.56 -18.89
CA LYS A 62 6.78 -13.15 -20.11
C LYS A 62 5.75 -13.31 -21.23
N PRO A 63 6.16 -13.29 -22.52
CA PRO A 63 5.31 -13.65 -23.65
C PRO A 63 4.59 -14.97 -23.44
N TYR A 64 3.39 -15.10 -24.00
CA TYR A 64 2.55 -16.31 -23.90
C TYR A 64 2.28 -16.78 -22.45
N SER A 65 2.40 -15.89 -21.47
CA SER A 65 2.27 -16.19 -20.05
C SER A 65 3.24 -17.26 -19.52
N LEU A 66 4.40 -17.42 -20.16
CA LEU A 66 5.44 -18.40 -19.77
C LEU A 66 6.00 -18.19 -18.35
N HIS A 67 5.73 -17.06 -17.72
CA HIS A 67 6.09 -16.80 -16.34
C HIS A 67 5.41 -17.77 -15.35
N TRP A 68 4.22 -18.28 -15.69
CA TRP A 68 3.59 -19.34 -14.91
C TRP A 68 4.32 -20.68 -15.02
N LEU A 69 4.90 -20.97 -16.20
CA LEU A 69 5.70 -22.18 -16.40
C LEU A 69 7.00 -22.09 -15.59
N GLY A 70 7.61 -20.90 -15.57
CA GLY A 70 8.75 -20.61 -14.69
C GLY A 70 8.40 -20.82 -13.21
N LEU A 71 7.28 -20.26 -12.74
CA LEU A 71 6.82 -20.48 -11.36
C LEU A 71 6.62 -21.97 -11.05
N TRP A 72 5.97 -22.71 -11.95
CA TRP A 72 5.76 -24.15 -11.78
C TRP A 72 7.08 -24.92 -11.71
N ALA A 73 8.02 -24.66 -12.62
CA ALA A 73 9.32 -25.34 -12.66
C ALA A 73 10.12 -25.12 -11.37
N GLU A 74 10.05 -23.91 -10.81
CA GLU A 74 10.70 -23.55 -9.53
C GLU A 74 10.07 -24.26 -8.32
N CYS A 75 8.82 -24.74 -8.43
CA CYS A 75 8.04 -25.25 -7.30
C CYS A 75 7.73 -26.76 -7.36
N VAL A 76 7.74 -27.40 -8.54
CA VAL A 76 7.24 -28.77 -8.74
C VAL A 76 8.10 -29.83 -8.06
N GLY A 77 9.41 -29.61 -7.95
CA GLY A 77 10.36 -30.54 -7.31
C GLY A 77 10.29 -30.60 -5.78
N ARG A 78 9.29 -29.96 -5.17
CA ARG A 78 9.14 -29.85 -3.71
C ARG A 78 7.71 -30.19 -3.30
N TRP A 79 7.56 -30.86 -2.16
CA TRP A 79 6.26 -31.03 -1.52
C TRP A 79 5.93 -29.85 -0.62
N TRP A 80 4.78 -29.22 -0.83
CA TRP A 80 4.33 -28.07 -0.05
C TRP A 80 3.33 -28.48 1.03
N SER A 81 3.50 -27.98 2.25
CA SER A 81 2.50 -28.19 3.31
C SER A 81 1.26 -27.34 3.06
N ILE A 82 1.46 -26.09 2.66
CA ILE A 82 0.40 -25.13 2.36
C ILE A 82 0.75 -24.38 1.08
N LEU A 83 -0.19 -24.31 0.14
CA LEU A 83 -0.11 -23.46 -1.04
C LEU A 83 -1.29 -22.49 -1.00
N VAL A 84 -1.00 -21.19 -1.03
CA VAL A 84 -2.01 -20.15 -1.20
C VAL A 84 -1.73 -19.41 -2.49
N ASP A 85 -2.72 -19.34 -3.38
CA ASP A 85 -2.62 -18.66 -4.67
C ASP A 85 -3.73 -17.62 -4.82
N LEU A 86 -3.34 -16.37 -4.59
CA LEU A 86 -4.20 -15.19 -4.71
C LEU A 86 -4.31 -14.68 -6.15
N ARG A 87 -3.52 -15.25 -7.07
CA ARG A 87 -3.47 -14.90 -8.49
C ARG A 87 -4.34 -15.81 -9.36
N ASN A 88 -4.78 -16.95 -8.82
CA ASN A 88 -5.41 -18.03 -9.58
C ASN A 88 -4.56 -18.43 -10.80
N ALA A 89 -3.26 -18.62 -10.57
CA ALA A 89 -2.29 -18.94 -11.59
C ALA A 89 -2.55 -20.37 -12.15
N PRO A 90 -2.70 -20.55 -13.47
CA PRO A 90 -3.14 -21.84 -14.03
C PRO A 90 -2.27 -23.04 -13.65
N LEU A 91 -0.95 -22.86 -13.56
CA LEU A 91 -0.03 -23.97 -13.31
C LEU A 91 0.18 -24.29 -11.83
N THR A 92 -0.39 -23.51 -10.90
CA THR A 92 -0.37 -23.87 -9.46
C THR A 92 -1.28 -25.06 -9.16
N TYR A 93 -2.21 -25.40 -10.06
CA TYR A 93 -3.05 -26.60 -9.98
C TYR A 93 -2.22 -27.87 -9.92
N LEU A 94 -1.09 -27.89 -10.65
CA LEU A 94 -0.22 -29.04 -10.82
C LEU A 94 0.90 -29.12 -9.76
N ILE A 95 1.06 -28.10 -8.91
CA ILE A 95 2.08 -28.12 -7.85
C ILE A 95 1.59 -29.03 -6.71
N PRO A 96 2.36 -30.04 -6.26
CA PRO A 96 1.92 -30.94 -5.19
C PRO A 96 1.92 -30.22 -3.83
N ALA A 97 0.78 -30.24 -3.13
CA ALA A 97 0.64 -29.65 -1.81
C ALA A 97 -0.41 -30.37 -0.95
N ALA A 98 -0.20 -30.45 0.37
CA ALA A 98 -1.15 -31.07 1.30
C ALA A 98 -2.44 -30.24 1.46
N ARG A 99 -2.33 -28.91 1.47
CA ARG A 99 -3.49 -27.99 1.46
C ARG A 99 -3.30 -26.92 0.40
N LYS A 100 -4.34 -26.65 -0.39
CA LYS A 100 -4.35 -25.63 -1.45
C LYS A 100 -5.51 -24.67 -1.24
N PHE A 101 -5.21 -23.38 -1.17
CA PHE A 101 -6.18 -22.29 -1.11
C PHE A 101 -5.99 -21.41 -2.33
N ARG A 102 -7.08 -21.09 -3.03
CA ARG A 102 -6.98 -20.37 -4.31
C ARG A 102 -8.08 -19.36 -4.46
N MET A 103 -7.72 -18.21 -5.02
CA MET A 103 -8.66 -17.14 -5.31
C MET A 103 -9.64 -17.55 -6.40
N GLY A 104 -10.94 -17.41 -6.10
CA GLY A 104 -12.02 -17.57 -7.07
C GLY A 104 -12.07 -16.42 -8.08
N ARG A 105 -12.64 -16.68 -9.26
CA ARG A 105 -12.81 -15.64 -10.31
C ARG A 105 -13.89 -14.60 -9.95
N LYS A 106 -14.94 -15.03 -9.25
CA LYS A 106 -16.03 -14.17 -8.78
C LYS A 106 -15.85 -13.85 -7.29
N GLY A 107 -16.26 -12.66 -6.88
CA GLY A 107 -16.25 -12.23 -5.48
C GLY A 107 -16.64 -10.76 -5.39
N ALA A 108 -17.50 -10.45 -4.42
CA ALA A 108 -17.93 -9.09 -4.08
C ALA A 108 -17.20 -8.62 -2.81
N GLY A 109 -17.30 -7.33 -2.53
CA GLY A 109 -16.70 -6.72 -1.35
C GLY A 109 -15.25 -6.28 -1.55
N HIS A 110 -14.68 -5.77 -0.46
CA HIS A 110 -13.35 -5.19 -0.43
C HIS A 110 -12.27 -6.23 -0.74
N ARG A 111 -11.14 -5.81 -1.30
CA ARG A 111 -10.07 -6.74 -1.70
C ARG A 111 -9.56 -7.62 -0.55
N LEU A 112 -9.50 -7.09 0.68
CA LEU A 112 -9.13 -7.86 1.89
C LEU A 112 -10.13 -8.95 2.23
N GLU A 113 -11.42 -8.65 2.16
CA GLU A 113 -12.47 -9.63 2.42
C GLU A 113 -12.35 -10.80 1.43
N ARG A 114 -12.08 -10.50 0.16
CA ARG A 114 -11.84 -11.54 -0.85
C ARG A 114 -10.59 -12.38 -0.55
N TYR A 115 -9.53 -11.78 -0.01
CA TYR A 115 -8.36 -12.54 0.43
C TYR A 115 -8.65 -13.40 1.67
N ALA A 116 -9.45 -12.89 2.62
CA ALA A 116 -9.89 -13.66 3.80
C ALA A 116 -10.74 -14.87 3.39
N GLN A 117 -11.66 -14.69 2.44
CA GLN A 117 -12.50 -15.76 1.89
C GLN A 117 -11.69 -16.90 1.25
N VAL A 118 -10.49 -16.63 0.70
CA VAL A 118 -9.61 -17.68 0.14
C VAL A 118 -9.23 -18.72 1.20
N MET A 119 -9.08 -18.27 2.45
CA MET A 119 -8.75 -19.12 3.60
C MET A 119 -9.99 -19.58 4.37
N GLY A 120 -11.20 -19.26 3.89
CA GLY A 120 -12.45 -19.53 4.60
C GLY A 120 -12.66 -18.66 5.84
N ILE A 121 -12.03 -17.49 5.91
CA ILE A 121 -12.14 -16.56 7.03
C ILE A 121 -13.27 -15.57 6.73
N THR A 122 -14.31 -15.56 7.56
CA THR A 122 -15.48 -14.67 7.42
C THR A 122 -15.70 -13.72 8.59
N ASP A 123 -15.16 -14.06 9.76
CA ASP A 123 -15.57 -13.40 11.02
C ASP A 123 -14.69 -12.18 11.33
N GLU A 124 -13.37 -12.32 11.16
CA GLU A 124 -12.40 -11.25 11.38
C GLU A 124 -11.41 -11.21 10.22
N VAL A 125 -11.57 -10.20 9.36
CA VAL A 125 -10.73 -10.01 8.18
C VAL A 125 -9.30 -9.64 8.62
N PRO A 126 -8.28 -10.46 8.29
CA PRO A 126 -6.92 -10.21 8.75
C PRO A 126 -6.38 -8.88 8.20
N THR A 127 -6.00 -7.98 9.10
CA THR A 127 -5.36 -6.72 8.72
C THR A 127 -3.94 -6.96 8.22
N PRO A 128 -3.43 -6.15 7.28
CA PRO A 128 -2.07 -6.29 6.76
C PRO A 128 -1.02 -6.23 7.87
N THR A 129 -0.14 -7.24 7.92
CA THR A 129 0.99 -7.27 8.85
C THR A 129 2.28 -7.08 8.05
N ILE A 130 3.03 -6.01 8.30
CA ILE A 130 4.32 -5.77 7.67
C ILE A 130 5.41 -5.98 8.71
N TRP A 131 6.40 -6.81 8.37
CA TRP A 131 7.54 -7.03 9.23
C TRP A 131 8.67 -6.09 8.81
N ILE A 132 9.41 -5.59 9.79
CA ILE A 132 10.59 -4.76 9.60
C ILE A 132 11.66 -5.17 10.60
N THR A 133 12.92 -4.87 10.26
CA THR A 133 14.09 -5.13 11.10
C THR A 133 14.46 -3.88 11.89
N ASP A 134 15.35 -4.03 12.88
CA ASP A 134 15.89 -2.90 13.63
C ASP A 134 16.63 -1.90 12.73
N THR A 135 17.23 -2.36 11.63
CA THR A 135 17.85 -1.48 10.63
C THR A 135 16.83 -0.56 9.97
N HIS A 136 15.64 -1.06 9.60
CA HIS A 136 14.59 -0.23 9.03
C HIS A 136 14.08 0.80 10.05
N ARG A 137 13.94 0.40 11.33
CA ARG A 137 13.55 1.31 12.42
C ARG A 137 14.59 2.41 12.63
N ALA A 138 15.88 2.05 12.68
CA ALA A 138 16.98 3.00 12.83
C ALA A 138 17.07 3.99 11.65
N THR A 139 16.84 3.52 10.42
CA THR A 139 16.74 4.42 9.26
C THR A 139 15.59 5.41 9.44
N ALA A 140 14.40 4.95 9.83
CA ALA A 140 13.26 5.82 10.05
C ALA A 140 13.47 6.80 11.21
N ASP A 141 14.13 6.40 12.29
CA ASP A 141 14.52 7.29 13.39
C ASP A 141 15.39 8.44 12.93
N ARG A 142 16.39 8.13 12.08
CA ARG A 142 17.31 9.13 11.52
C ARG A 142 16.63 10.06 10.52
N LEU A 143 15.77 9.54 9.64
CA LEU A 143 15.14 10.32 8.58
C LEU A 143 13.94 11.14 9.06
N MET A 144 13.25 10.67 10.10
CA MET A 144 12.03 11.28 10.64
C MET A 144 12.12 11.42 12.16
N PRO A 145 12.96 12.33 12.69
CA PRO A 145 13.07 12.55 14.13
C PRO A 145 11.74 13.03 14.74
N LYS A 146 11.40 12.55 15.95
CA LYS A 146 10.11 12.82 16.64
C LYS A 146 10.06 14.18 17.36
N GLU A 147 10.88 15.14 16.93
CA GLU A 147 10.97 16.47 17.57
C GLU A 147 9.74 17.34 17.31
N ARG A 148 9.03 17.08 16.20
CA ARG A 148 7.80 17.76 15.79
C ARG A 148 6.85 16.77 15.12
N PRO A 149 5.55 17.07 15.02
CA PRO A 149 4.63 16.25 14.23
C PRO A 149 5.09 16.13 12.79
N ILE A 150 4.74 15.04 12.12
CA ILE A 150 5.13 14.80 10.73
C ILE A 150 3.90 14.51 9.88
N LEU A 151 3.69 15.33 8.86
CA LEU A 151 2.70 15.11 7.81
C LEU A 151 3.36 14.31 6.69
N ALA A 152 2.91 13.07 6.48
CA ALA A 152 3.36 12.23 5.38
C ALA A 152 2.49 12.47 4.14
N ILE A 153 3.12 12.74 3.00
CA ILE A 153 2.46 12.98 1.73
C ILE A 153 2.89 11.93 0.71
N GLY A 154 1.90 11.26 0.11
CA GLY A 154 2.05 10.39 -1.06
C GLY A 154 1.42 11.05 -2.29
N PRO A 155 2.13 11.96 -2.98
CA PRO A 155 1.52 12.84 -3.96
C PRO A 155 1.39 12.20 -5.35
N THR A 156 1.78 10.93 -5.51
CA THR A 156 1.83 10.22 -6.79
C THR A 156 0.89 9.02 -6.80
N ALA A 157 0.59 8.52 -8.00
CA ALA A 157 -0.19 7.31 -8.22
C ALA A 157 0.36 6.54 -9.43
N ASN A 158 -0.08 5.30 -9.59
CA ASN A 158 0.39 4.44 -10.69
C ASN A 158 -0.07 4.87 -12.09
N TRP A 159 -0.89 5.91 -12.18
CA TRP A 159 -1.34 6.53 -13.41
C TRP A 159 -1.79 7.98 -13.12
N GLN A 160 -1.44 8.89 -14.01
CA GLN A 160 -1.71 10.32 -13.95
C GLN A 160 -3.17 10.68 -13.65
N GLY A 161 -4.14 9.95 -14.22
CA GLY A 161 -5.58 10.19 -13.98
C GLY A 161 -6.00 10.10 -12.50
N LYS A 162 -5.21 9.40 -11.67
CA LYS A 162 -5.42 9.25 -10.22
C LYS A 162 -4.61 10.23 -9.37
N THR A 163 -3.79 11.08 -9.99
CA THR A 163 -2.85 11.94 -9.27
C THR A 163 -3.48 13.30 -9.01
N TRP A 164 -3.73 13.63 -7.74
CA TRP A 164 -4.21 14.96 -7.37
C TRP A 164 -3.16 16.03 -7.71
N PRO A 165 -3.56 17.21 -8.24
CA PRO A 165 -2.61 18.24 -8.67
C PRO A 165 -1.61 18.66 -7.56
N GLN A 166 -0.36 18.87 -7.95
CA GLN A 166 0.75 19.12 -7.03
C GLN A 166 0.62 20.45 -6.29
N ASP A 167 0.12 21.45 -6.99
CA ASP A 167 -0.26 22.78 -6.50
C ASP A 167 -1.39 22.72 -5.46
N ARG A 168 -2.29 21.72 -5.54
CA ARG A 168 -3.29 21.46 -4.49
C ARG A 168 -2.68 20.76 -3.27
N PHE A 169 -1.72 19.86 -3.48
CA PHE A 169 -0.93 19.32 -2.35
C PHE A 169 -0.15 20.43 -1.64
N ALA A 170 0.44 21.37 -2.38
CA ALA A 170 1.13 22.53 -1.80
C ALA A 170 0.20 23.39 -0.93
N ASP A 171 -0.98 23.75 -1.46
CA ASP A 171 -1.99 24.50 -0.71
C ASP A 171 -2.46 23.73 0.54
N LEU A 172 -2.76 22.44 0.39
CA LEU A 172 -3.14 21.59 1.53
C LEU A 172 -2.07 21.55 2.62
N VAL A 173 -0.80 21.33 2.25
CA VAL A 173 0.32 21.28 3.19
C VAL A 173 0.48 22.62 3.92
N ALA A 174 0.37 23.74 3.21
CA ALA A 174 0.44 25.06 3.81
C ALA A 174 -0.68 25.26 4.86
N ARG A 175 -1.91 24.86 4.54
CA ARG A 175 -3.07 24.98 5.45
C ARG A 175 -2.98 24.05 6.65
N LEU A 176 -2.61 22.80 6.44
CA LEU A 176 -2.55 21.81 7.53
C LEU A 176 -1.40 22.10 8.48
N THR A 177 -0.33 22.72 8.01
CA THR A 177 0.91 22.84 8.79
C THR A 177 1.29 24.27 9.17
N GLY A 178 0.49 25.27 8.77
CA GLY A 178 0.59 26.65 9.25
C GLY A 178 0.13 26.81 10.70
N ASP A 179 0.25 28.03 11.24
CA ASP A 179 0.04 28.31 12.68
C ASP A 179 -1.36 27.97 13.20
N GLN A 180 -2.37 28.10 12.35
CA GLN A 180 -3.78 27.75 12.65
C GLN A 180 -4.18 26.39 12.05
N GLY A 181 -3.18 25.64 11.55
CA GLY A 181 -3.36 24.34 10.94
C GLY A 181 -3.59 23.24 11.94
N LEU A 182 -3.92 22.06 11.43
CA LEU A 182 -4.09 20.84 12.22
C LEU A 182 -2.79 20.37 12.89
N LEU A 183 -1.66 20.64 12.23
CA LEU A 183 -0.32 20.21 12.59
C LEU A 183 0.65 21.40 12.55
N PRO A 184 0.49 22.43 13.41
CA PRO A 184 1.30 23.64 13.34
C PRO A 184 2.80 23.34 13.42
N GLY A 185 3.57 23.88 12.47
CA GLY A 185 5.03 23.71 12.44
C GLY A 185 5.52 22.30 12.08
N ALA A 186 4.64 21.37 11.71
CA ALA A 186 5.01 20.00 11.38
C ALA A 186 6.04 19.89 10.25
N ALA A 187 6.90 18.87 10.32
CA ALA A 187 7.70 18.49 9.16
C ALA A 187 6.81 17.82 8.10
N VAL A 188 7.23 17.87 6.84
CA VAL A 188 6.52 17.30 5.71
C VAL A 188 7.41 16.25 5.05
N ALA A 189 7.03 14.99 5.21
CA ALA A 189 7.71 13.86 4.59
C ALA A 189 7.04 13.51 3.26
N VAL A 190 7.78 13.65 2.17
CA VAL A 190 7.28 13.39 0.81
C VAL A 190 7.85 12.08 0.32
N PHE A 191 6.95 11.15 0.00
CA PHE A 191 7.28 9.81 -0.45
C PHE A 191 7.01 9.68 -1.95
N GLY A 192 7.73 8.77 -2.60
CA GLY A 192 7.54 8.45 -4.01
C GLY A 192 8.66 7.54 -4.51
N HIS A 193 8.49 7.00 -5.71
CA HIS A 193 9.53 6.27 -6.40
C HIS A 193 10.49 7.23 -7.12
N GLU A 194 11.72 6.82 -7.41
CA GLU A 194 12.72 7.67 -8.08
C GLU A 194 12.22 8.17 -9.46
N THR A 195 11.47 7.34 -10.17
CA THR A 195 10.86 7.70 -11.47
C THR A 195 9.80 8.81 -11.36
N GLU A 196 9.32 9.11 -10.16
CA GLU A 196 8.30 10.12 -9.89
C GLU A 196 8.92 11.45 -9.43
N ARG A 197 10.24 11.48 -9.18
CA ARG A 197 10.94 12.69 -8.70
C ARG A 197 10.69 13.90 -9.57
N GLY A 198 10.71 13.73 -10.89
CA GLY A 198 10.47 14.82 -11.84
C GLY A 198 9.09 15.46 -11.70
N SER A 199 8.05 14.68 -11.39
CA SER A 199 6.68 15.20 -11.29
C SER A 199 6.36 15.88 -9.96
N VAL A 200 7.16 15.62 -8.92
CA VAL A 200 6.93 16.17 -7.56
C VAL A 200 7.95 17.23 -7.18
N GLN A 201 8.88 17.58 -8.08
CA GLN A 201 9.98 18.49 -7.77
C GLN A 201 9.51 19.89 -7.38
N ASP A 202 8.52 20.44 -8.08
CA ASP A 202 7.97 21.77 -7.77
C ASP A 202 7.23 21.77 -6.42
N PHE A 203 6.51 20.69 -6.12
CA PHE A 203 5.90 20.48 -4.81
C PHE A 203 6.95 20.39 -3.69
N LEU A 204 8.02 19.61 -3.89
CA LEU A 204 9.15 19.56 -2.94
C LEU A 204 9.75 20.96 -2.72
N ASN A 205 9.93 21.74 -3.78
CA ASN A 205 10.49 23.09 -3.70
C ASN A 205 9.56 24.08 -2.98
N SER A 206 8.25 23.84 -2.97
CA SER A 206 7.27 24.66 -2.25
C SER A 206 7.33 24.49 -0.72
N ILE A 207 7.92 23.40 -0.22
CA ILE A 207 8.04 23.11 1.21
C ILE A 207 9.33 23.76 1.76
N PRO A 208 9.27 24.52 2.88
CA PRO A 208 10.44 25.09 3.52
C PRO A 208 11.50 24.03 3.84
N GLU A 209 12.77 24.32 3.54
CA GLU A 209 13.87 23.35 3.62
C GLU A 209 14.06 22.77 5.03
N ASP A 210 13.90 23.60 6.07
CA ASP A 210 14.01 23.21 7.49
C ASP A 210 12.86 22.31 7.97
N ARG A 211 11.81 22.15 7.15
CA ARG A 211 10.63 21.32 7.41
C ARG A 211 10.48 20.17 6.43
N ARG A 212 11.28 20.13 5.35
CA ARG A 212 11.14 19.18 4.25
C ARG A 212 11.94 17.91 4.51
N ILE A 213 11.27 16.77 4.47
CA ILE A 213 11.88 15.44 4.50
C ILE A 213 11.64 14.80 3.12
N ASP A 214 12.61 14.94 2.21
CA ASP A 214 12.56 14.31 0.87
C ASP A 214 12.95 12.83 0.97
N LEU A 215 11.97 11.94 0.76
CA LEU A 215 12.14 10.49 0.75
C LEU A 215 11.94 9.88 -0.65
N VAL A 216 11.69 10.70 -1.67
CA VAL A 216 11.33 10.25 -3.02
C VAL A 216 12.49 9.50 -3.65
N GLY A 217 12.35 8.20 -3.89
CA GLY A 217 13.43 7.37 -4.45
C GLY A 217 14.65 7.15 -3.55
N ARG A 218 14.60 7.58 -2.28
CA ARG A 218 15.74 7.52 -1.35
C ARG A 218 15.67 6.39 -0.33
N ILE A 219 14.53 5.71 -0.24
CA ILE A 219 14.27 4.65 0.74
C ILE A 219 13.60 3.44 0.10
N SER A 220 13.80 2.27 0.70
CA SER A 220 13.10 1.04 0.35
C SER A 220 11.65 1.04 0.86
N LEU A 221 10.84 0.06 0.42
CA LEU A 221 9.45 -0.07 0.87
C LEU A 221 9.31 -0.35 2.37
N LEU A 222 10.22 -1.16 2.94
CA LEU A 222 10.19 -1.46 4.37
C LEU A 222 10.66 -0.28 5.23
N GLU A 223 11.61 0.53 4.73
CA GLU A 223 11.96 1.80 5.34
C GLU A 223 10.82 2.82 5.22
N ALA A 224 10.08 2.84 4.09
CA ALA A 224 8.89 3.67 3.93
C ALA A 224 7.80 3.29 4.95
N TYR A 225 7.56 2.00 5.16
CA TYR A 225 6.67 1.52 6.23
C TYR A 225 7.12 2.01 7.62
N ALA A 226 8.40 1.82 7.96
CA ALA A 226 8.96 2.26 9.24
C ALA A 226 8.87 3.79 9.42
N CYS A 227 9.02 4.56 8.33
CA CYS A 227 8.81 6.01 8.31
C CYS A 227 7.34 6.37 8.55
N LEU A 228 6.40 5.64 7.92
CA LEU A 228 4.95 5.84 8.10
C LEU A 228 4.49 5.54 9.53
N GLU A 229 5.09 4.57 10.24
CA GLU A 229 4.82 4.33 11.67
C GLU A 229 5.14 5.56 12.56
N ARG A 230 5.90 6.53 12.05
CA ARG A 230 6.30 7.75 12.77
C ARG A 230 5.50 8.98 12.35
N ALA A 231 4.76 8.89 11.25
CA ALA A 231 3.93 9.98 10.77
C ALA A 231 2.74 10.22 11.70
N SER A 232 2.34 11.47 11.83
CA SER A 232 1.15 11.87 12.58
C SER A 232 -0.11 11.71 11.74
N LEU A 233 -0.03 12.07 10.46
CA LEU A 233 -1.11 11.96 9.49
C LEU A 233 -0.50 11.62 8.13
N TYR A 234 -1.15 10.76 7.36
CA TYR A 234 -0.84 10.51 5.97
C TYR A 234 -1.96 11.05 5.08
N VAL A 235 -1.58 11.76 4.00
CA VAL A 235 -2.49 12.13 2.90
C VAL A 235 -1.85 11.73 1.58
N GLY A 236 -2.58 11.00 0.73
CA GLY A 236 -2.06 10.62 -0.57
C GLY A 236 -3.09 9.99 -1.50
N ASN A 237 -2.72 9.83 -2.76
CA ASN A 237 -3.60 9.24 -3.77
C ASN A 237 -3.83 7.73 -3.51
N ASP A 238 -4.88 7.19 -4.12
CA ASP A 238 -5.12 5.73 -4.27
C ASP A 238 -3.89 5.02 -4.89
N SER A 239 -3.04 4.50 -4.01
CA SER A 239 -1.72 3.98 -4.33
C SER A 239 -1.30 2.85 -3.38
N GLY A 240 -0.24 2.12 -3.75
CA GLY A 240 0.33 1.12 -2.85
C GLY A 240 0.86 1.71 -1.54
N LEU A 241 1.32 2.97 -1.57
CA LEU A 241 1.80 3.68 -0.39
C LEU A 241 0.66 4.02 0.58
N MET A 242 -0.51 4.38 0.09
CA MET A 242 -1.70 4.60 0.93
C MET A 242 -2.07 3.33 1.71
N HIS A 243 -2.05 2.16 1.07
CA HIS A 243 -2.27 0.90 1.77
C HIS A 243 -1.17 0.59 2.78
N LEU A 244 0.08 0.95 2.47
CA LEU A 244 1.20 0.79 3.38
C LEU A 244 1.07 1.70 4.62
N ALA A 245 0.57 2.93 4.43
CA ALA A 245 0.26 3.87 5.51
C ALA A 245 -0.85 3.33 6.41
N ALA A 246 -1.95 2.86 5.82
CA ALA A 246 -3.02 2.21 6.58
C ALA A 246 -2.51 1.01 7.40
N ALA A 247 -1.64 0.18 6.81
CA ALA A 247 -1.02 -0.95 7.49
C ALA A 247 -0.04 -0.53 8.61
N ALA A 248 0.55 0.66 8.52
CA ALA A 248 1.41 1.22 9.56
C ALA A 248 0.61 1.82 10.74
N GLY A 249 -0.71 1.89 10.61
CA GLY A 249 -1.61 2.40 11.66
C GLY A 249 -1.64 3.93 11.78
N VAL A 250 -0.94 4.66 10.90
CA VAL A 250 -1.04 6.12 10.83
C VAL A 250 -2.45 6.52 10.35
N PRO A 251 -3.08 7.56 10.92
CA PRO A 251 -4.28 8.17 10.35
C PRO A 251 -4.09 8.42 8.85
N THR A 252 -4.89 7.76 8.03
CA THR A 252 -4.66 7.68 6.57
C THR A 252 -5.86 8.26 5.83
N LEU A 253 -5.62 9.35 5.10
CA LEU A 253 -6.58 9.95 4.19
C LEU A 253 -6.21 9.61 2.74
N GLY A 254 -7.01 8.74 2.12
CA GLY A 254 -6.86 8.34 0.72
C GLY A 254 -7.66 9.25 -0.22
N LEU A 255 -6.99 9.81 -1.24
CA LEU A 255 -7.62 10.64 -2.25
C LEU A 255 -8.01 9.79 -3.46
N PHE A 256 -9.31 9.77 -3.78
CA PHE A 256 -9.87 8.92 -4.83
C PHE A 256 -10.59 9.74 -5.90
N GLY A 257 -10.42 9.29 -7.15
CA GLY A 257 -11.16 9.76 -8.32
C GLY A 257 -11.72 8.56 -9.08
N PRO A 258 -11.09 8.12 -10.18
CA PRO A 258 -11.65 7.13 -11.11
C PRO A 258 -11.61 5.67 -10.59
N THR A 259 -11.36 5.44 -9.30
CA THR A 259 -11.28 4.09 -8.73
C THR A 259 -12.35 3.87 -7.67
N GLN A 260 -12.86 2.64 -7.62
CA GLN A 260 -13.85 2.20 -6.65
C GLN A 260 -13.17 1.99 -5.29
N ASP A 261 -13.36 2.92 -4.38
CA ASP A 261 -12.93 2.89 -2.99
C ASP A 261 -13.58 1.74 -2.20
N GLN A 262 -14.80 1.35 -2.54
CA GLN A 262 -15.43 0.15 -1.96
C GLN A 262 -14.58 -1.13 -2.14
N LEU A 263 -13.73 -1.17 -3.17
CA LEU A 263 -12.85 -2.30 -3.45
C LEU A 263 -11.42 -2.13 -2.90
N TYR A 264 -10.93 -0.90 -2.80
CA TYR A 264 -9.52 -0.57 -2.53
C TYR A 264 -9.30 0.58 -1.56
N GLY A 265 -10.29 0.92 -0.74
CA GLY A 265 -10.13 1.93 0.30
C GLY A 265 -8.98 1.55 1.26
N PRO A 266 -8.32 2.53 1.89
CA PRO A 266 -7.43 2.25 3.01
C PRO A 266 -8.23 1.52 4.10
N TRP A 267 -7.66 0.44 4.62
CA TRP A 267 -8.35 -0.45 5.56
C TRP A 267 -7.86 -0.24 6.98
N GLY A 268 -8.78 0.10 7.89
CA GLY A 268 -8.48 0.30 9.31
C GLY A 268 -9.44 1.31 9.96
N GLY A 269 -9.47 1.34 11.30
CA GLY A 269 -10.33 2.28 12.04
C GLY A 269 -9.94 3.75 11.85
N HIS A 270 -8.67 4.03 11.57
CA HIS A 270 -8.13 5.37 11.37
C HIS A 270 -7.93 5.71 9.88
N CYS A 271 -8.82 5.21 9.02
CA CYS A 271 -8.74 5.40 7.58
C CYS A 271 -9.99 6.09 7.06
N ARG A 272 -9.81 7.03 6.12
CA ARG A 272 -10.89 7.73 5.42
C ARG A 272 -10.56 7.88 3.95
N VAL A 273 -11.61 7.95 3.14
CA VAL A 273 -11.55 8.24 1.70
C VAL A 273 -12.18 9.59 1.45
N VAL A 274 -11.56 10.40 0.59
CA VAL A 274 -12.15 11.62 0.06
C VAL A 274 -12.26 11.50 -1.45
N ARG A 275 -13.45 11.82 -1.98
CA ARG A 275 -13.76 11.87 -3.41
C ARG A 275 -14.73 13.02 -3.66
N ALA A 276 -14.64 13.63 -4.83
CA ALA A 276 -15.49 14.76 -5.21
C ALA A 276 -16.79 14.34 -5.92
N VAL A 277 -16.71 13.27 -6.71
CA VAL A 277 -17.77 12.80 -7.59
C VAL A 277 -17.93 11.29 -7.44
N ALA A 278 -19.13 10.77 -7.68
CA ALA A 278 -19.38 9.34 -7.64
C ALA A 278 -18.60 8.65 -8.77
N PHE A 279 -18.13 7.41 -8.53
CA PHE A 279 -17.37 6.67 -9.54
C PHE A 279 -18.11 6.55 -10.87
N SER A 280 -19.44 6.43 -10.85
CA SER A 280 -20.29 6.33 -12.03
C SER A 280 -20.18 7.52 -12.98
N ASP A 281 -19.72 8.67 -12.48
CA ASP A 281 -19.83 9.95 -13.17
C ASP A 281 -18.47 10.46 -13.68
N ILE A 282 -17.40 9.68 -13.49
CA ILE A 282 -16.00 10.11 -13.71
C ILE A 282 -15.46 9.72 -15.10
N PHE A 283 -16.14 8.85 -15.85
CA PHE A 283 -15.69 8.41 -17.17
C PHE A 283 -16.45 9.10 -18.31
N PRO A 284 -15.82 10.02 -19.05
CA PRO A 284 -16.29 10.34 -20.40
C PRO A 284 -16.20 9.08 -21.28
N GLN A 285 -17.12 8.93 -22.25
CA GLN A 285 -17.21 7.73 -23.09
C GLN A 285 -15.90 7.41 -23.86
N ASP A 286 -15.02 8.39 -24.06
CA ASP A 286 -13.79 8.28 -24.86
C ASP A 286 -12.48 8.48 -24.06
N TYR A 287 -12.46 8.13 -22.76
CA TYR A 287 -11.29 8.40 -21.90
C TYR A 287 -10.06 7.52 -22.21
N ASP A 288 -8.99 8.13 -22.72
CA ASP A 288 -7.69 7.48 -22.96
C ASP A 288 -6.81 7.53 -21.71
N TRP A 289 -6.42 6.36 -21.22
CA TRP A 289 -5.63 6.26 -20.00
C TRP A 289 -4.15 6.64 -20.17
N GLU A 290 -3.61 6.74 -21.37
CA GLU A 290 -2.21 7.15 -21.54
C GLU A 290 -2.05 8.67 -21.65
N ASN A 291 -3.04 9.38 -22.20
CA ASN A 291 -2.90 10.78 -22.59
C ASN A 291 -3.85 11.77 -21.88
N SER A 292 -4.77 11.28 -21.05
CA SER A 292 -5.77 12.16 -20.43
C SER A 292 -5.27 12.84 -19.15
N PRO A 293 -5.71 14.08 -18.88
CA PRO A 293 -5.36 14.83 -17.67
C PRO A 293 -5.91 14.18 -16.39
N SER A 294 -5.51 14.72 -15.24
CA SER A 294 -5.98 14.25 -13.92
C SER A 294 -7.51 14.27 -13.83
N LEU A 295 -8.10 13.19 -13.33
CA LEU A 295 -9.53 13.13 -13.00
C LEU A 295 -9.82 13.54 -11.56
N MET A 296 -8.83 14.12 -10.89
CA MET A 296 -8.90 14.56 -9.51
C MET A 296 -9.15 16.06 -9.39
N ASP A 297 -9.32 16.78 -10.51
CA ASP A 297 -9.50 18.25 -10.54
C ASP A 297 -10.82 18.72 -9.89
N THR A 298 -11.78 17.83 -9.70
CA THR A 298 -13.02 18.14 -8.98
C THR A 298 -12.85 18.10 -7.46
N LEU A 299 -11.80 17.44 -6.94
CA LEU A 299 -11.53 17.32 -5.51
C LEU A 299 -10.86 18.58 -4.96
N SER A 300 -11.63 19.40 -4.26
CA SER A 300 -11.16 20.69 -3.72
C SER A 300 -10.22 20.52 -2.52
N VAL A 301 -9.31 21.47 -2.33
CA VAL A 301 -8.41 21.52 -1.16
C VAL A 301 -9.22 21.63 0.13
N ASN A 302 -10.34 22.37 0.13
CA ASN A 302 -11.22 22.50 1.29
C ASN A 302 -11.77 21.15 1.74
N ALA A 303 -12.33 20.37 0.81
CA ALA A 303 -12.89 19.06 1.13
C ALA A 303 -11.84 18.11 1.73
N VAL A 304 -10.61 18.14 1.23
CA VAL A 304 -9.51 17.33 1.77
C VAL A 304 -9.06 17.85 3.14
N ALA A 305 -8.96 19.17 3.32
CA ALA A 305 -8.56 19.77 4.60
C ALA A 305 -9.60 19.51 5.70
N ASP A 306 -10.88 19.62 5.39
CA ASP A 306 -11.97 19.36 6.34
C ASP A 306 -11.98 17.87 6.74
N ALA A 307 -11.90 16.95 5.77
CA ALA A 307 -11.82 15.52 6.06
C ALA A 307 -10.56 15.14 6.86
N ALA A 308 -9.43 15.82 6.64
CA ALA A 308 -8.23 15.64 7.44
C ALA A 308 -8.43 16.07 8.91
N ARG A 309 -9.14 17.18 9.15
CA ARG A 309 -9.47 17.65 10.51
C ARG A 309 -10.41 16.69 11.23
N ASP A 310 -11.44 16.21 10.53
CA ASP A 310 -12.41 15.27 11.08
C ASP A 310 -11.70 13.97 11.51
N LEU A 311 -10.93 13.36 10.59
CA LEU A 311 -10.17 12.14 10.88
C LEU A 311 -9.21 12.32 12.05
N TRP A 312 -8.50 13.45 12.10
CA TRP A 312 -7.56 13.71 13.18
C TRP A 312 -8.24 13.87 14.53
N THR A 313 -9.38 14.55 14.57
CA THR A 313 -10.18 14.74 15.78
C THR A 313 -10.67 13.40 16.31
N GLU A 314 -11.27 12.57 15.44
CA GLU A 314 -11.70 11.22 15.78
C GLU A 314 -10.56 10.36 16.33
N CYS A 315 -9.37 10.42 15.71
CA CYS A 315 -8.20 9.66 16.17
C CYS A 315 -7.67 10.15 17.52
N LYS A 316 -7.76 11.45 17.81
CA LYS A 316 -7.36 12.02 19.10
C LYS A 316 -8.33 11.64 20.22
N GLU A 317 -9.62 11.65 19.93
CA GLU A 317 -10.67 11.21 20.85
C GLU A 317 -10.54 9.72 21.19
N ALA A 318 -10.27 8.87 20.19
CA ALA A 318 -10.08 7.44 20.41
C ALA A 318 -8.80 7.08 21.21
N ALA A 319 -7.84 8.00 21.29
CA ALA A 319 -6.58 7.82 22.01
C ALA A 319 -6.60 8.38 23.45
N SER A 320 -7.69 9.06 23.83
CA SER A 320 -7.89 9.69 25.16
C SER A 320 -8.70 8.78 26.07
#